data_AF-A0A969C607-F1
#
_entry.id   AF-A0A969C607-F1
#
_cell.length_a   1.000
_cell.length_b   1.000
_cell.length_c   1.000
_cell.angle_alpha   90.00
_cell.angle_beta   90.00
_cell.angle_gamma   90.00
#
_symmetry.space_group_name_H-M   'P 1'
#
loop_
_entity.id
_entity.type
_entity.pdbx_description
1 polymer ?
#
loop_
_entity_poly.entity_id
_entity_poly.type
_entity_poly.pdbx_seq_one_letter_code
_entity_poly.pdbx_strand_id
1 'polypeptide(L)'
;MQQAVGLQLEQTFFRHNFSINRRLPENLIALDAISQNFYWSWTNEGTNLFRDLDPILWEKYEQNPRRVLREISELRLWQKANEPAYVERVNHFNTQVENYLAQSV
;
A
#
# COMPACT_ATOMS: atom_id res chain seq x y z
N MET A 1 -0.38 53.39 -6.88
CA MET A 1 -0.87 52.51 -5.80
C MET A 1 -1.40 51.25 -6.48
N GLN A 2 -0.55 50.25 -6.77
CA GLN A 2 -0.23 49.07 -5.93
C GLN A 2 -1.51 48.24 -5.61
N GLN A 3 -1.69 46.97 -5.95
CA GLN A 3 -0.78 45.87 -6.36
C GLN A 3 -1.56 44.79 -7.16
N ALA A 4 -0.84 44.03 -7.99
CA ALA A 4 -1.33 42.84 -8.67
C ALA A 4 -1.59 41.70 -7.68
N VAL A 5 -2.74 41.05 -7.80
CA VAL A 5 -3.06 39.81 -7.07
C VAL A 5 -2.13 38.73 -7.59
N GLY A 6 -1.13 38.38 -6.78
CA GLY A 6 -0.21 37.30 -7.07
C GLY A 6 -0.97 35.99 -7.21
N LEU A 7 -0.86 35.37 -8.38
CA LEU A 7 -1.16 33.96 -8.54
C LEU A 7 -0.14 33.21 -7.67
N GLN A 8 -0.53 32.90 -6.43
CA GLN A 8 0.17 31.91 -5.62
C GLN A 8 0.04 30.60 -6.38
N LEU A 9 1.08 30.26 -7.17
CA LEU A 9 1.22 28.93 -7.74
C LEU A 9 1.30 27.98 -6.54
N GLU A 10 0.19 27.33 -6.21
CA GLU A 10 0.13 26.20 -5.29
C GLU A 10 1.27 25.28 -5.68
N GLN A 11 2.35 25.30 -4.89
CA GLN A 11 3.50 24.47 -5.16
C GLN A 11 3.02 23.04 -5.01
N THR A 12 2.84 22.36 -6.14
CA THR A 12 2.53 20.94 -6.16
C THR A 12 3.64 20.23 -5.41
N PHE A 13 3.40 19.91 -4.13
CA PHE A 13 4.34 19.19 -3.28
C PHE A 13 4.50 17.79 -3.86
N PHE A 14 5.44 17.63 -4.79
CA PHE A 14 5.90 16.31 -5.20
C PHE A 14 6.51 15.66 -3.95
N ARG A 15 5.83 14.67 -3.37
CA ARG A 15 6.29 13.98 -2.17
C ARG A 15 7.55 13.20 -2.54
N HIS A 16 8.71 13.66 -2.08
CA HIS A 16 10.00 13.04 -2.39
C HIS A 16 10.27 11.73 -1.63
N ASN A 17 9.45 11.38 -0.63
CA ASN A 17 9.59 10.15 0.17
C ASN A 17 8.30 9.33 0.20
N PHE A 18 8.29 8.21 -0.52
CA PHE A 18 7.20 7.26 -0.51
C PHE A 18 7.41 6.08 0.47
N SER A 19 8.60 5.94 1.06
CA SER A 19 8.94 4.84 1.97
C SER A 19 7.91 4.67 3.09
N ILE A 20 7.53 3.42 3.35
CA ILE A 20 6.69 3.08 4.50
C ILE A 20 7.62 3.06 5.72
N ASN A 21 7.78 4.21 6.40
CA ASN A 21 8.60 4.31 7.62
C ASN A 21 7.93 3.66 8.84
N ARG A 22 7.04 2.69 8.62
CA ARG A 22 6.30 1.97 9.64
C ARG A 22 6.85 0.55 9.71
N ARG A 23 7.10 0.07 10.93
CA ARG A 23 7.43 -1.34 11.16
C ARG A 23 6.16 -2.18 11.00
N LEU A 24 6.15 -3.07 10.02
CA LEU A 24 5.12 -4.09 9.86
C LEU A 24 5.46 -5.31 10.74
N PRO A 25 4.45 -6.07 11.20
CA PRO A 25 4.65 -7.38 11.79
C PRO A 25 5.45 -8.29 10.83
N GLU A 26 6.32 -9.15 11.38
CA GLU A 26 7.23 -9.99 10.57
C GLU A 26 6.47 -10.86 9.56
N ASN A 27 5.33 -11.40 9.96
CA ASN A 27 4.50 -12.25 9.11
C ASN A 27 3.69 -11.48 8.04
N LEU A 28 3.70 -10.15 8.07
CA LEU A 28 3.07 -9.29 7.06
C LEU A 28 4.09 -8.43 6.31
N ILE A 29 5.39 -8.67 6.49
CA ILE A 29 6.46 -7.87 5.88
C ILE A 29 6.39 -7.88 4.35
N ALA A 30 5.89 -8.97 3.77
CA ALA A 30 5.69 -9.12 2.33
C ALA A 30 4.74 -8.07 1.73
N LEU A 31 3.81 -7.50 2.52
CA LEU A 31 2.93 -6.44 2.04
C LEU A 31 3.70 -5.20 1.58
N ASP A 32 4.85 -4.89 2.18
CA ASP A 32 5.68 -3.76 1.74
C ASP A 32 6.26 -4.02 0.34
N ALA A 33 6.79 -5.22 0.09
CA ALA A 33 7.30 -5.62 -1.23
C ALA A 33 6.19 -5.64 -2.29
N ILE A 34 5.04 -6.25 -1.97
CA ILE A 34 3.87 -6.28 -2.85
C ILE A 34 3.42 -4.86 -3.20
N SER A 35 3.38 -3.94 -2.23
CA SER A 35 2.90 -2.56 -2.43
C SER A 35 3.81 -1.71 -3.33
N GLN A 36 5.05 -2.14 -3.55
CA GLN A 36 6.04 -1.46 -4.40
C GLN A 36 5.98 -1.90 -5.86
N ASN A 37 5.43 -3.09 -6.12
CA ASN A 37 5.22 -3.59 -7.48
C ASN A 37 3.85 -3.13 -8.02
N PHE A 38 3.64 -3.02 -9.33
CA PHE A 38 2.32 -2.65 -9.88
C PHE A 38 1.42 -3.87 -10.17
N TYR A 39 1.97 -5.08 -10.15
CA TYR A 39 1.29 -6.34 -10.43
C TYR A 39 0.03 -6.58 -9.58
N TRP A 40 0.00 -6.09 -8.33
CA TRP A 40 -1.19 -6.19 -7.47
C TRP A 40 -2.42 -5.53 -8.09
N SER A 41 -2.25 -4.48 -8.90
CA SER A 41 -3.36 -3.75 -9.50
C SER A 41 -3.96 -4.48 -10.71
N TRP A 42 -3.22 -5.43 -11.29
CA TRP A 42 -3.65 -6.24 -12.43
C TRP A 42 -4.41 -7.48 -12.01
N THR A 43 -4.49 -7.74 -10.70
CA THR A 43 -5.16 -8.93 -10.15
C THR A 43 -6.19 -8.51 -9.10
N ASN A 44 -7.33 -9.19 -9.14
CA ASN A 44 -8.34 -9.00 -8.09
C ASN A 44 -7.80 -9.45 -6.72
N GLU A 45 -6.95 -10.48 -6.68
CA GLU A 45 -6.32 -10.96 -5.45
C GLU A 45 -5.47 -9.87 -4.79
N GLY A 46 -4.56 -9.23 -5.54
CA GLY A 46 -3.72 -8.16 -5.03
C GLY A 46 -4.53 -6.96 -4.51
N THR A 47 -5.54 -6.53 -5.27
CA THR A 47 -6.47 -5.46 -4.84
C THR A 47 -7.22 -5.84 -3.55
N ASN A 48 -7.69 -7.09 -3.46
CA ASN A 48 -8.41 -7.58 -2.29
C ASN A 48 -7.52 -7.67 -1.05
N LEU A 49 -6.24 -8.00 -1.18
CA LEU A 49 -5.32 -8.08 -0.04
C LEU A 49 -5.24 -6.75 0.73
N PHE A 50 -5.17 -5.64 0.00
CA PHE A 50 -5.09 -4.31 0.61
C PHE A 50 -6.47 -3.78 1.03
N ARG A 51 -7.53 -4.10 0.29
CA ARG A 51 -8.90 -3.76 0.69
C ARG A 51 -9.31 -4.46 1.99
N ASP A 52 -8.93 -5.74 2.15
CA ASP A 52 -9.26 -6.55 3.33
C ASP A 52 -8.61 -6.01 4.62
N LEU A 53 -7.47 -5.32 4.51
CA LEU A 53 -6.81 -4.66 5.65
C LEU A 53 -7.77 -3.66 6.31
N ASP A 54 -8.26 -2.72 5.52
CA ASP A 54 -9.20 -1.70 5.95
C ASP A 54 -9.97 -1.15 4.73
N PRO A 55 -11.21 -1.61 4.48
CA PRO A 55 -11.98 -1.18 3.32
C PRO A 55 -12.27 0.32 3.32
N ILE A 56 -12.37 0.95 4.50
CA ILE A 56 -12.66 2.37 4.62
C ILE A 56 -11.45 3.19 4.21
N LEU A 57 -10.26 2.82 4.70
CA LEU A 57 -9.02 3.48 4.28
C LEU A 57 -8.70 3.21 2.81
N TRP A 58 -9.02 2.01 2.31
CA TRP A 58 -8.83 1.64 0.91
C TRP A 58 -9.56 2.60 -0.04
N GLU A 59 -10.85 2.83 0.20
CA GLU A 59 -11.64 3.77 -0.59
C GLU A 59 -11.20 5.23 -0.34
N LYS A 60 -10.94 5.60 0.92
CA LYS A 60 -10.52 6.96 1.29
C LYS A 60 -9.22 7.39 0.61
N TYR A 61 -8.29 6.47 0.40
CA TYR A 61 -6.99 6.76 -0.22
C TYR A 61 -6.93 6.34 -1.70
N GLU A 62 -8.09 6.26 -2.37
CA GLU A 62 -8.17 5.99 -3.81
C GLU A 62 -7.36 4.74 -4.19
N GLN A 63 -7.51 3.67 -3.40
CA GLN A 63 -6.89 2.38 -3.69
C GLN A 63 -5.35 2.41 -3.66
N ASN A 64 -4.78 3.28 -2.83
CA ASN A 64 -3.33 3.39 -2.66
C ASN A 64 -2.83 2.48 -1.51
N PRO A 65 -2.20 1.33 -1.82
CA PRO A 65 -1.77 0.37 -0.80
C PRO A 65 -0.74 0.94 0.17
N ARG A 66 0.19 1.76 -0.32
CA ARG A 66 1.25 2.34 0.51
C ARG A 66 0.71 3.37 1.51
N ARG A 67 -0.33 4.12 1.12
CA ARG A 67 -1.05 5.02 2.04
C ARG A 67 -1.83 4.21 3.07
N VAL A 68 -2.53 3.16 2.65
CA VAL A 68 -3.27 2.30 3.57
C VAL A 68 -2.36 1.68 4.63
N LEU A 69 -1.22 1.09 4.23
CA LEU A 69 -0.25 0.52 5.17
C LEU A 69 0.35 1.55 6.13
N ARG A 70 0.50 2.80 5.70
CA ARG A 70 0.99 3.90 6.53
C ARG A 70 -0.03 4.36 7.57
N GLU A 71 -1.31 4.35 7.21
CA GLU A 71 -2.39 5.01 7.96
C GLU A 71 -3.27 4.03 8.76
N ILE A 72 -3.22 2.72 8.46
CA ILE A 72 -3.98 1.69 9.20
C ILE A 72 -3.69 1.76 10.70
N SER A 73 -4.64 1.44 11.58
CA SER A 73 -4.33 1.39 13.02
C SER A 73 -3.42 0.21 13.35
N GLU A 74 -2.56 0.35 14.36
CA GLU A 74 -1.72 -0.79 14.82
C GLU A 74 -2.59 -1.97 15.27
N LEU A 75 -3.68 -1.71 15.98
CA LEU A 75 -4.63 -2.74 16.41
C LEU A 75 -5.15 -3.56 15.21
N ARG A 76 -5.61 -2.89 14.15
CA ARG A 76 -6.14 -3.57 12.96
C ARG A 76 -5.06 -4.37 12.22
N LEU A 77 -3.85 -3.80 12.12
CA LEU A 77 -2.71 -4.47 11.52
C LEU A 77 -2.35 -5.76 12.29
N TRP A 78 -2.31 -5.69 13.62
CA TRP A 78 -2.06 -6.86 14.47
C TRP A 78 -3.20 -7.89 14.44
N GLN A 79 -4.46 -7.45 14.36
CA GLN A 79 -5.59 -8.37 14.15
C GLN A 79 -5.42 -9.17 12.85
N LYS A 80 -5.05 -8.50 11.76
CA LYS A 80 -4.79 -9.16 10.47
C LYS A 80 -3.56 -10.04 10.49
N ALA A 81 -2.51 -9.65 11.22
CA ALA A 81 -1.35 -10.50 11.44
C ALA A 81 -1.69 -11.77 12.22
N ASN A 82 -2.70 -11.76 13.09
CA ASN A 82 -3.14 -12.93 13.86
C ASN A 82 -4.21 -13.77 13.14
N GLU A 83 -4.52 -13.48 11.87
CA GLU A 83 -5.45 -14.24 11.06
C GLU A 83 -4.67 -15.15 10.10
N PRO A 84 -4.50 -16.46 10.37
CA PRO A 84 -3.61 -17.33 9.60
C PRO A 84 -3.97 -17.39 8.11
N ALA A 85 -5.26 -17.41 7.80
CA ALA A 85 -5.77 -17.39 6.43
C ALA A 85 -5.41 -16.09 5.67
N TYR A 86 -5.33 -14.95 6.37
CA TYR A 86 -4.89 -13.70 5.76
C TYR A 86 -3.38 -13.75 5.45
N VAL A 87 -2.58 -14.17 6.42
CA VAL A 87 -1.12 -14.30 6.28
C VAL A 87 -0.75 -15.27 5.15
N GLU A 88 -1.44 -16.41 5.07
CA GLU A 88 -1.22 -17.39 3.99
C GLU A 88 -1.51 -16.79 2.61
N ARG A 89 -2.63 -16.06 2.46
CA ARG A 89 -2.94 -15.37 1.20
C ARG A 89 -1.89 -14.32 0.81
N VAL A 90 -1.38 -13.56 1.79
CA VAL A 90 -0.30 -12.59 1.55
C VAL A 90 0.96 -13.29 1.04
N ASN A 91 1.38 -14.37 1.69
CA ASN A 91 2.57 -15.13 1.30
C ASN A 91 2.39 -15.81 -0.06
N HIS A 92 1.22 -16.39 -0.31
CA HIS A 92 0.88 -17.00 -1.60
C HIS A 92 0.98 -15.97 -2.74
N PHE A 93 0.37 -14.79 -2.55
CA PHE A 93 0.44 -13.73 -3.55
C PHE A 93 1.86 -13.19 -3.75
N ASN A 94 2.66 -13.07 -2.68
CA ASN A 94 4.06 -12.68 -2.80
C ASN A 94 4.85 -13.66 -3.68
N THR A 95 4.67 -14.97 -3.49
CA THR A 95 5.28 -16.00 -4.34
C THR A 95 4.85 -15.87 -5.80
N GLN A 96 3.58 -15.53 -6.07
CA GLN A 96 3.10 -15.28 -7.44
C GLN A 96 3.81 -14.08 -8.07
N VAL A 97 3.97 -12.97 -7.33
CA VAL A 97 4.71 -11.78 -7.77
C VAL A 97 6.17 -12.14 -8.08
N GLU A 98 6.83 -12.86 -7.17
CA GLU A 98 8.23 -13.29 -7.34
C GLU A 98 8.40 -14.17 -8.59
N ASN A 99 7.51 -15.15 -8.79
CA ASN A 99 7.52 -16.01 -9.97
C ASN A 99 7.31 -15.23 -11.27
N TYR A 100 6.37 -14.27 -11.28
CA TYR A 100 6.11 -13.43 -12.44
C TYR A 100 7.34 -12.58 -12.81
N LEU A 101 7.99 -12.00 -11.80
CA LEU A 101 9.22 -11.21 -12.00
C LEU A 101 10.40 -12.06 -12.47
N ALA A 102 10.50 -13.31 -12.00
CA ALA A 102 11.54 -14.24 -12.43
C ALA A 102 11.36 -14.74 -13.87
N GLN A 103 10.12 -14.84 -14.38
CA GLN A 103 9.82 -15.23 -15.76
C GLN A 103 10.10 -14.14 -16.79
N SER A 104 10.24 -12.89 -16.36
CA SER A 104 10.37 -11.72 -17.25
C SER A 104 11.82 -11.38 -17.61
N VAL A 105 12.70 -12.39 -17.65
CA VAL A 105 14.14 -12.27 -17.94
C VAL A 105 14.48 -12.91 -19.29
#